data_AF-R8VXD1-F1
#
_entry.id   AF-R8VXD1-F1
#
_cell.length_a   1.000
_cell.length_b   1.000
_cell.length_c   1.000
_cell.angle_alpha   90.00
_cell.angle_beta   90.00
_cell.angle_gamma   90.00
#
_symmetry.space_group_name_H-M   'P 1'
#
loop_
_entity.id
_entity.type
_entity.pdbx_description
1 polymer ?
#
loop_
_entity_poly.entity_id
_entity_poly.type
_entity_poly.pdbx_seq_one_letter_code
_entity_poly.pdbx_strand_id
1 'polypeptide(L)'
;MSTKKEEFWQAVRELLEKKLENQAFLFQIPDQMSEMIDLEELTEEQEFAIKDFAKTVRKMIKKSNFRVKKWGIRDKSKTNINVFPLPAPYLHVMTETQTIRYEVVLFFQENQLILSLKRIKNEKSWGFAGINFSAEECKLIRKILDVLAKIQFCKPILLDRRLALISLSRQQQRTLETALWFENVPATIDRLPVPVVFCAVHAILAAVMSEFPTGMKPLYYPALRLSDNEAAEELQLQTLRALMRDLNFTTVKTCMTLWQTEFEVQDTQAIEILRRISHIPLLVRVERDKVQRILSLLMQQARGDATYGHSDYPLGTLPILIGSTLPPDSLRFTLDWPAFEAPGSGDLAVLHDVAKVIVAQRERFVRCLAWQMTNRTVGVEGFQKIYIMSVCAAIDEILGSETKRPFSHWANGLFAQHEMQQTEQLERFDRAVQLLRDRACWDDVVAPSAKEMGAGSLAFWYKGKMEQHCIAFELKDSFPRFLESRLGMRREDSEEFRSHLKTLGLLEKMSQNVRGQNGKSTAHVLFPVCIWEKTEEHMTEICDL
;
A
#
# COMPACT_ATOMS: atom_id res chain seq x y z
N MET A 1 42.67 -46.37 11.95
CA MET A 1 41.21 -46.14 11.83
C MET A 1 40.84 -44.67 11.99
N SER A 2 41.65 -43.85 12.68
CA SER A 2 41.37 -42.43 12.99
C SER A 2 41.78 -41.41 11.90
N THR A 3 42.01 -41.84 10.66
CA THR A 3 42.23 -40.92 9.53
C THR A 3 41.05 -41.02 8.57
N LYS A 4 40.69 -42.25 8.20
CA LYS A 4 39.52 -42.57 7.35
C LYS A 4 38.18 -42.06 7.90
N LYS A 5 38.01 -42.07 9.23
CA LYS A 5 36.78 -41.61 9.88
C LYS A 5 36.69 -40.08 9.88
N GLU A 6 37.83 -39.42 10.02
CA GLU A 6 37.98 -37.97 10.04
C GLU A 6 37.83 -37.39 8.63
N GLU A 7 38.37 -38.06 7.60
CA GLU A 7 38.11 -37.75 6.18
C GLU A 7 36.62 -37.91 5.83
N PHE A 8 35.98 -39.00 6.26
CA PHE A 8 34.53 -39.16 6.10
C PHE A 8 33.74 -38.09 6.86
N TRP A 9 34.13 -37.77 8.10
CA TRP A 9 33.49 -36.72 8.89
C TRP A 9 33.52 -35.38 8.17
N GLN A 10 34.66 -35.03 7.59
CA GLN A 10 34.84 -33.79 6.83
C GLN A 10 33.99 -33.78 5.56
N ALA A 11 33.96 -34.88 4.79
CA ALA A 11 33.12 -35.00 3.61
C ALA A 11 31.62 -34.86 3.95
N VAL A 12 31.15 -35.49 5.02
CA VAL A 12 29.75 -35.37 5.47
C VAL A 12 29.44 -33.96 5.96
N ARG A 13 30.38 -33.30 6.63
CA ARG A 13 30.22 -31.92 7.09
C ARG A 13 30.06 -30.97 5.91
N GLU A 14 30.92 -31.05 4.90
CA GLU A 14 30.84 -30.20 3.71
C GLU A 14 29.54 -30.42 2.93
N LEU A 15 29.09 -31.68 2.82
CA LEU A 15 27.81 -31.99 2.21
C LEU A 15 26.65 -31.36 3.00
N LEU A 16 26.66 -31.48 4.33
CA LEU A 16 25.63 -30.85 5.18
C LEU A 16 25.66 -29.32 5.09
N GLU A 17 26.84 -28.69 5.10
CA GLU A 17 26.98 -27.24 4.98
C GLU A 17 26.43 -26.75 3.63
N LYS A 18 26.81 -27.40 2.52
CA LYS A 18 26.34 -27.07 1.16
C LYS A 18 24.83 -27.28 0.99
N LYS A 19 24.32 -28.44 1.42
CA LYS A 19 22.92 -28.81 1.22
C LYS A 19 21.95 -28.04 2.13
N LEU A 20 22.41 -27.67 3.33
CA LEU A 20 21.61 -26.89 4.26
C LEU A 20 21.81 -25.37 4.09
N GLU A 21 22.64 -24.91 3.15
CA GLU A 21 22.95 -23.49 2.91
C GLU A 21 21.67 -22.65 2.75
N ASN A 22 20.73 -23.12 1.94
CA ASN A 22 19.45 -22.46 1.64
C ASN A 22 18.39 -22.61 2.73
N GLN A 23 18.66 -23.38 3.79
CA GLN A 23 17.69 -23.62 4.85
C GLN A 23 17.95 -22.68 6.03
N ALA A 24 17.03 -21.73 6.22
CA ALA A 24 17.18 -20.69 7.23
C ALA A 24 16.99 -21.21 8.67
N PHE A 25 16.19 -22.28 8.88
CA PHE A 25 15.80 -22.79 10.21
C PHE A 25 15.18 -21.74 11.16
N LEU A 26 14.72 -20.59 10.63
CA LEU A 26 14.17 -19.47 11.40
C LEU A 26 12.64 -19.55 11.58
N PHE A 27 11.90 -19.90 10.52
CA PHE A 27 10.42 -19.87 10.53
C PHE A 27 9.77 -21.26 10.56
N GLN A 28 10.48 -22.27 10.06
CA GLN A 28 10.07 -23.66 10.12
C GLN A 28 11.27 -24.50 10.56
N ILE A 29 11.04 -25.37 11.54
CA ILE A 29 12.02 -26.37 12.00
C ILE A 29 11.56 -27.72 11.45
N PRO A 30 12.15 -28.20 10.33
CA PRO A 30 11.70 -29.42 9.71
C PRO A 30 11.90 -30.61 10.67
N ASP A 31 10.88 -31.44 10.82
CA ASP A 31 11.00 -32.66 11.63
C ASP A 31 11.84 -33.74 10.94
N GLN A 32 11.83 -33.75 9.61
CA GLN A 32 12.55 -34.69 8.76
C GLN A 32 13.00 -33.96 7.49
N MET A 33 14.19 -34.29 7.00
CA MET A 33 14.70 -33.81 5.72
C MET A 33 15.49 -34.92 5.05
N SER A 34 15.39 -34.99 3.74
CA SER A 34 16.15 -35.95 2.95
C SER A 34 16.57 -35.35 1.63
N GLU A 35 17.77 -35.68 1.21
CA GLU A 35 18.26 -35.28 -0.09
C GLU A 35 18.94 -36.45 -0.79
N MET A 36 18.60 -36.63 -2.07
CA MET A 36 19.26 -37.57 -2.97
C MET A 36 20.46 -36.86 -3.59
N ILE A 37 21.62 -37.52 -3.55
CA ILE A 37 22.89 -36.99 -4.05
C ILE A 37 23.43 -38.04 -5.01
N ASP A 38 23.53 -37.68 -6.28
CA ASP A 38 24.21 -38.51 -7.28
C ASP A 38 25.72 -38.46 -7.01
N LEU A 39 26.41 -39.59 -7.16
CA LEU A 39 27.86 -39.65 -6.89
C LEU A 39 28.68 -38.73 -7.80
N GLU A 40 28.15 -38.36 -8.96
CA GLU A 40 28.75 -37.41 -9.90
C GLU A 40 28.76 -35.97 -9.36
N GLU A 41 27.88 -35.63 -8.40
CA GLU A 41 27.86 -34.31 -7.76
C GLU A 41 28.94 -34.13 -6.68
N LEU A 42 29.60 -35.23 -6.27
CA LEU A 42 30.63 -35.23 -5.25
C LEU A 42 31.99 -34.86 -5.84
N THR A 43 32.83 -34.24 -5.04
CA THR A 43 34.25 -34.13 -5.40
C THR A 43 34.91 -35.51 -5.34
N GLU A 44 35.99 -35.72 -6.11
CA GLU A 44 36.75 -36.97 -6.09
C GLU A 44 37.21 -37.36 -4.67
N GLU A 45 37.58 -36.37 -3.86
CA GLU A 45 37.97 -36.54 -2.45
C GLU A 45 36.80 -37.00 -1.57
N GLN A 46 35.62 -36.39 -1.71
CA GLN A 46 34.41 -36.76 -0.98
C GLN A 46 33.96 -38.17 -1.35
N GLU A 47 33.94 -38.49 -2.65
CA GLU A 47 33.56 -39.80 -3.14
C GLU A 47 34.50 -40.89 -2.62
N PHE A 48 35.82 -40.63 -2.65
CA PHE A 48 36.84 -41.53 -2.12
C PHE A 48 36.65 -41.77 -0.61
N ALA A 49 36.50 -40.71 0.19
CA ALA A 49 36.32 -40.80 1.64
C ALA A 49 35.07 -41.62 2.01
N ILE A 50 33.94 -41.38 1.33
CA ILE A 50 32.69 -42.12 1.56
C ILE A 50 32.84 -43.59 1.17
N LYS A 51 33.41 -43.89 -0.01
CA LYS A 51 33.63 -45.26 -0.46
C LYS A 51 34.59 -46.02 0.45
N ASP A 52 35.65 -45.38 0.94
CA ASP A 52 36.63 -46.00 1.82
C ASP A 52 36.08 -46.23 3.24
N PHE A 53 35.29 -45.30 3.76
CA PHE A 53 34.55 -45.49 5.00
C PHE A 53 33.51 -46.62 4.87
N ALA A 54 32.77 -46.69 3.77
CA ALA A 54 31.82 -47.77 3.50
C ALA A 54 32.50 -49.15 3.50
N LYS A 55 33.71 -49.28 2.94
CA LYS A 55 34.50 -50.52 3.03
C LYS A 55 34.80 -50.90 4.49
N THR A 56 35.10 -49.92 5.33
CA THR A 56 35.41 -50.11 6.75
C THR A 56 34.17 -50.54 7.54
N VAL A 57 33.05 -49.87 7.33
CA VAL A 57 31.74 -50.23 7.90
C VAL A 57 31.33 -51.64 7.47
N ARG A 58 31.46 -51.99 6.18
CA ARG A 58 31.18 -53.36 5.68
C ARG A 58 31.97 -54.43 6.43
N LYS A 59 33.26 -54.20 6.70
CA LYS A 59 34.10 -55.14 7.46
C LYS A 59 33.60 -55.32 8.90
N MET A 60 33.11 -54.26 9.54
CA MET A 60 32.56 -54.33 10.91
C MET A 60 31.22 -55.07 10.96
N ILE A 61 30.31 -54.80 10.01
CA ILE A 61 29.02 -55.50 9.94
C ILE A 61 29.24 -56.99 9.62
N LYS A 62 30.19 -57.33 8.73
CA LYS A 62 30.55 -58.73 8.41
C LYS A 62 31.09 -59.52 9.61
N LYS A 63 31.73 -58.85 10.58
CA LYS A 63 32.17 -59.48 11.85
C LYS A 63 31.01 -59.71 12.82
N SER A 64 29.82 -59.22 12.47
CA SER A 64 28.58 -59.39 13.24
C SER A 64 27.69 -60.46 12.58
N ASN A 65 26.52 -60.74 13.17
CA ASN A 65 25.62 -61.80 12.72
C ASN A 65 24.84 -61.51 11.40
N PHE A 66 25.26 -60.53 10.59
CA PHE A 66 24.55 -60.07 9.39
C PHE A 66 25.23 -60.53 8.10
N ARG A 67 24.43 -60.82 7.06
CA ARG A 67 24.94 -61.08 5.70
C ARG A 67 25.02 -59.78 4.92
N VAL A 68 26.20 -59.43 4.44
CA VAL A 68 26.47 -58.15 3.76
C VAL A 68 26.82 -58.38 2.29
N LYS A 69 26.03 -57.77 1.39
CA LYS A 69 26.31 -57.64 -0.05
C LYS A 69 26.94 -56.26 -0.33
N LYS A 70 27.28 -55.98 -1.60
CA LYS A 70 27.89 -54.70 -2.02
C LYS A 70 27.04 -53.49 -1.62
N TRP A 71 25.72 -53.58 -1.80
CA TRP A 71 24.75 -52.49 -1.59
C TRP A 71 23.61 -52.84 -0.64
N GLY A 72 23.67 -53.99 0.03
CA GLY A 72 22.52 -54.47 0.82
C GLY A 72 22.92 -55.35 1.98
N ILE A 73 22.02 -55.44 2.96
CA ILE A 73 22.23 -56.16 4.22
C ILE A 73 21.02 -57.04 4.50
N ARG A 74 21.27 -58.24 5.01
CA ARG A 74 20.25 -59.23 5.34
C ARG A 74 20.47 -59.81 6.74
N ASP A 75 19.39 -59.90 7.52
CA ASP A 75 19.36 -60.59 8.81
C ASP A 75 18.96 -62.07 8.65
N LYS A 76 19.16 -62.87 9.70
CA LYS A 76 18.74 -64.28 9.81
C LYS A 76 17.22 -64.45 9.63
N SER A 77 16.43 -63.41 9.90
CA SER A 77 14.97 -63.36 9.70
C SER A 77 14.51 -63.15 8.24
N LYS A 78 15.42 -63.24 7.25
CA LYS A 78 15.19 -63.03 5.80
C LYS A 78 14.85 -61.61 5.36
N THR A 79 14.69 -60.63 6.26
CA THR A 79 14.56 -59.21 5.91
C THR A 79 15.82 -58.74 5.17
N ASN A 80 15.66 -58.12 4.00
CA ASN A 80 16.76 -57.73 3.11
C ASN A 80 16.57 -56.29 2.64
N ILE A 81 17.49 -55.41 3.04
CA ILE A 81 17.54 -54.02 2.57
C ILE A 81 18.56 -53.89 1.43
N ASN A 82 18.21 -53.15 0.39
CA ASN A 82 19.08 -52.86 -0.76
C ASN A 82 19.73 -51.47 -0.67
N VAL A 83 19.97 -51.03 0.56
CA VAL A 83 20.67 -49.79 0.89
C VAL A 83 21.62 -50.06 2.04
N PHE A 84 22.76 -49.39 2.03
CA PHE A 84 23.82 -49.60 3.01
C PHE A 84 23.93 -48.38 3.94
N PRO A 85 23.50 -48.48 5.22
CA PRO A 85 23.56 -47.36 6.14
C PRO A 85 25.00 -47.09 6.60
N LEU A 86 25.39 -45.82 6.49
CA LEU A 86 26.63 -45.26 7.02
C LEU A 86 26.27 -44.35 8.20
N PRO A 87 26.76 -44.65 9.42
CA PRO A 87 26.51 -43.80 10.57
C PRO A 87 27.26 -42.49 10.37
N ALA A 88 26.59 -41.38 10.66
CA ALA A 88 27.18 -40.05 10.64
C ALA A 88 27.12 -39.43 12.05
N PRO A 89 27.95 -38.41 12.32
CA PRO A 89 27.83 -37.62 13.54
C PRO A 89 26.46 -36.94 13.63
N TYR A 90 26.00 -36.68 14.85
CA TYR A 90 24.83 -35.83 15.07
C TYR A 90 25.07 -34.43 14.52
N LEU A 91 24.03 -33.82 13.94
CA LEU A 91 24.02 -32.43 13.56
C LEU A 91 23.32 -31.60 14.65
N HIS A 92 24.02 -30.61 15.16
CA HIS A 92 23.49 -29.61 16.07
C HIS A 92 23.37 -28.29 15.32
N VAL A 93 22.13 -27.86 15.08
CA VAL A 93 21.82 -26.55 14.51
C VAL A 93 21.56 -25.59 15.67
N MET A 94 22.44 -24.61 15.83
CA MET A 94 22.33 -23.61 16.89
C MET A 94 21.59 -22.39 16.34
N THR A 95 20.39 -22.12 16.87
CA THR A 95 19.63 -20.88 16.61
C THR A 95 19.74 -19.93 17.80
N GLU A 96 19.17 -18.73 17.71
CA GLU A 96 19.18 -17.77 18.84
C GLU A 96 18.47 -18.30 20.08
N THR A 97 17.38 -19.06 19.88
CA THR A 97 16.48 -19.47 20.96
C THR A 97 16.71 -20.90 21.43
N GLN A 98 17.31 -21.78 20.63
CA GLN A 98 17.48 -23.20 20.97
C GLN A 98 18.56 -23.91 20.14
N THR A 99 19.00 -25.07 20.62
CA THR A 99 19.82 -26.00 19.83
C THR A 99 18.95 -27.15 19.33
N ILE A 100 18.77 -27.24 18.02
CA ILE A 100 18.00 -28.30 17.38
C ILE A 100 18.95 -29.45 17.05
N ARG A 101 18.61 -30.67 17.47
CA ARG A 101 19.44 -31.86 17.25
C ARG A 101 18.82 -32.76 16.20
N TYR A 102 19.63 -33.10 15.20
CA TYR A 102 19.27 -34.05 14.15
C TYR A 102 20.17 -35.29 14.23
N GLU A 103 19.53 -36.45 14.13
CA GLU A 103 20.20 -37.68 13.76
C GLU A 103 20.44 -37.69 12.26
N VAL A 104 21.68 -38.01 11.87
CA VAL A 104 22.09 -38.06 10.46
C VAL A 104 22.47 -39.50 10.11
N VAL A 105 21.90 -40.01 9.02
CA VAL A 105 22.27 -41.29 8.44
C VAL A 105 22.44 -41.13 6.94
N LEU A 106 23.57 -41.58 6.41
CA LEU A 106 23.81 -41.63 4.96
C LEU A 106 23.49 -43.03 4.46
N PHE A 107 22.52 -43.15 3.57
CA PHE A 107 22.23 -44.42 2.91
C PHE A 107 22.96 -44.48 1.58
N PHE A 108 23.83 -45.46 1.45
CA PHE A 108 24.59 -45.69 0.23
C PHE A 108 23.92 -46.75 -0.63
N GLN A 109 23.47 -46.33 -1.81
CA GLN A 109 22.86 -47.15 -2.85
C GLN A 109 23.75 -47.08 -4.10
N GLU A 110 23.56 -48.01 -5.04
CA GLU A 110 24.48 -48.31 -6.14
C GLU A 110 25.29 -47.13 -6.70
N ASN A 111 24.63 -46.08 -7.19
CA ASN A 111 25.27 -44.85 -7.67
C ASN A 111 24.77 -43.58 -6.95
N GLN A 112 24.11 -43.73 -5.80
CA GLN A 112 23.41 -42.64 -5.13
C GLN A 112 23.63 -42.68 -3.62
N LEU A 113 23.63 -41.50 -3.02
CA LEU A 113 23.60 -41.31 -1.58
C LEU A 113 22.28 -40.66 -1.21
N ILE A 114 21.67 -41.13 -0.12
CA ILE A 114 20.52 -40.48 0.48
C ILE A 114 20.97 -39.95 1.82
N LEU A 115 21.03 -38.62 1.93
CA LEU A 115 21.32 -37.92 3.16
C LEU A 115 20.03 -37.80 3.95
N SER A 116 19.91 -38.54 5.05
CA SER A 116 18.71 -38.58 5.90
C SER A 116 18.96 -37.81 7.20
N LEU A 117 18.16 -36.77 7.44
CA LEU A 117 18.16 -35.98 8.67
C LEU A 117 16.82 -36.15 9.38
N LYS A 118 16.87 -36.51 10.65
CA LYS A 118 15.68 -36.64 11.48
C LYS A 118 15.85 -35.94 12.80
N ARG A 119 14.90 -35.08 13.14
CA ARG A 119 14.91 -34.35 14.40
C ARG A 119 14.74 -35.33 15.57
N ILE A 120 15.61 -35.20 16.57
CA ILE A 120 15.53 -35.99 17.80
C ILE A 120 14.45 -35.37 18.68
N LYS A 121 13.33 -36.10 18.86
CA LYS A 121 12.24 -35.76 19.79
C LYS A 121 12.17 -36.83 20.89
N ASN A 122 11.54 -36.49 22.02
CA ASN A 122 11.34 -37.44 23.13
C ASN A 122 10.43 -38.63 22.78
N GLU A 123 9.72 -38.56 21.66
CA GLU A 123 8.87 -39.64 21.16
C GLU A 123 9.68 -40.65 20.33
N LYS A 124 9.48 -41.95 20.60
CA LYS A 124 10.12 -43.05 19.86
C LYS A 124 9.57 -43.14 18.44
N SER A 125 10.09 -42.30 17.54
CA SER A 125 9.79 -42.38 16.12
C SER A 125 10.85 -43.25 15.42
N TRP A 126 10.44 -44.36 14.81
CA TRP A 126 11.35 -45.41 14.34
C TRP A 126 11.81 -45.28 12.87
N GLY A 127 11.25 -44.34 12.10
CA GLY A 127 11.57 -44.14 10.68
C GLY A 127 12.83 -43.32 10.40
N PHE A 128 13.20 -43.26 9.12
CA PHE A 128 14.27 -42.41 8.57
C PHE A 128 13.68 -41.51 7.49
N ALA A 129 14.23 -40.30 7.31
CA ALA A 129 13.75 -39.37 6.30
C ALA A 129 14.19 -39.83 4.89
N GLY A 130 13.29 -39.71 3.91
CA GLY A 130 13.58 -39.93 2.49
C GLY A 130 13.46 -41.36 1.97
N ILE A 131 13.30 -42.35 2.84
CA ILE A 131 13.11 -43.75 2.43
C ILE A 131 11.97 -44.38 3.24
N ASN A 132 10.94 -44.84 2.53
CA ASN A 132 9.79 -45.53 3.12
C ASN A 132 10.13 -46.99 3.44
N PHE A 133 10.85 -47.21 4.55
CA PHE A 133 11.11 -48.55 5.07
C PHE A 133 9.90 -49.12 5.82
N SER A 134 9.70 -50.43 5.71
CA SER A 134 8.81 -51.18 6.60
C SER A 134 9.33 -51.16 8.06
N ALA A 135 8.48 -51.55 9.01
CA ALA A 135 8.84 -51.60 10.42
C ALA A 135 9.99 -52.58 10.68
N GLU A 136 10.03 -53.71 9.98
CA GLU A 136 11.07 -54.73 10.04
C GLU A 136 12.40 -54.21 9.50
N GLU A 137 12.37 -53.46 8.41
CA GLU A 137 13.56 -52.83 7.81
C GLU A 137 14.11 -51.72 8.70
N CYS A 138 13.25 -50.88 9.28
CA CYS A 138 13.66 -49.87 10.27
C CYS A 138 14.36 -50.53 11.48
N LYS A 139 13.78 -51.62 12.01
CA LYS A 139 14.37 -52.39 13.11
C LYS A 139 15.74 -52.97 12.71
N LEU A 140 15.88 -53.48 11.49
CA LEU A 140 17.15 -53.99 10.98
C LEU A 140 18.21 -52.89 10.89
N ILE A 141 17.88 -51.75 10.29
CA ILE A 141 18.80 -50.61 10.17
C ILE A 141 19.24 -50.12 11.55
N ARG A 142 18.32 -50.03 12.52
CA ARG A 142 18.65 -49.65 13.90
C ARG A 142 19.61 -50.62 14.57
N LYS A 143 19.37 -51.94 14.48
CA LYS A 143 20.32 -52.95 14.98
C LYS A 143 21.71 -52.79 14.34
N ILE A 144 21.77 -52.46 13.05
CA ILE A 144 23.03 -52.21 12.35
C ILE A 144 23.70 -50.95 12.90
N LEU A 145 22.98 -49.84 13.04
CA LEU A 145 23.50 -48.61 13.64
C LEU A 145 23.99 -48.83 15.07
N ASP A 146 23.32 -49.68 15.87
CA ASP A 146 23.77 -50.05 17.22
C ASP A 146 25.09 -50.82 17.21
N VAL A 147 25.26 -51.77 16.26
CA VAL A 147 26.57 -52.43 16.06
C VAL A 147 27.64 -51.41 15.71
N LEU A 148 27.27 -50.41 14.91
CA LEU A 148 28.16 -49.36 14.44
C LEU A 148 28.36 -48.22 15.44
N ALA A 149 27.62 -48.16 16.53
CA ALA A 149 27.78 -47.16 17.59
C ALA A 149 29.19 -47.19 18.23
N LYS A 150 29.92 -48.30 18.05
CA LYS A 150 31.35 -48.41 18.40
C LYS A 150 32.23 -47.43 17.63
N ILE A 151 31.78 -46.94 16.48
CA ILE A 151 32.40 -45.85 15.73
C ILE A 151 32.06 -44.55 16.47
N GLN A 152 32.77 -44.27 17.56
CA GLN A 152 32.57 -43.03 18.31
C GLN A 152 33.05 -41.83 17.49
N PHE A 153 32.13 -41.03 16.98
CA PHE A 153 32.46 -39.70 16.46
C PHE A 153 32.76 -38.77 17.63
N CYS A 154 33.94 -38.15 17.61
CA CYS A 154 34.45 -37.42 18.77
C CYS A 154 33.65 -36.14 19.05
N LYS A 155 32.98 -35.59 18.02
CA LYS A 155 32.20 -34.34 18.11
C LYS A 155 30.99 -34.38 17.15
N PRO A 156 29.84 -33.81 17.56
CA PRO A 156 28.76 -33.51 16.63
C PRO A 156 29.21 -32.47 15.61
N ILE A 157 28.59 -32.45 14.43
CA ILE A 157 28.73 -31.38 13.47
C ILE A 157 27.91 -30.19 13.99
N LEU A 158 28.58 -29.07 14.21
CA LEU A 158 27.97 -27.84 14.69
C LEU A 158 27.73 -26.92 13.50
N LEU A 159 26.45 -26.64 13.23
CA LEU A 159 26.05 -25.61 12.28
C LEU A 159 25.56 -24.41 13.09
N ASP A 160 26.43 -23.41 13.27
CA ASP A 160 26.08 -22.20 14.01
C ASP A 160 25.37 -21.20 13.11
N ARG A 161 24.04 -21.10 13.25
CA ARG A 161 23.22 -20.11 12.54
C ARG A 161 23.05 -18.82 13.33
N ARG A 162 23.55 -18.72 14.57
CA ARG A 162 23.55 -17.47 15.35
C ARG A 162 24.44 -16.40 14.70
N LEU A 163 25.49 -16.84 14.00
CA LEU A 163 26.44 -15.97 13.29
C LEU A 163 26.14 -15.79 11.80
N ALA A 164 25.23 -16.59 11.20
CA ALA A 164 24.85 -16.44 9.79
C ALA A 164 24.10 -15.11 9.52
N LEU A 165 23.41 -14.58 10.54
CA LEU A 165 22.93 -13.20 10.54
C LEU A 165 24.12 -12.23 10.52
N ILE A 166 25.14 -12.43 11.36
CA ILE A 166 26.30 -11.52 11.47
C ILE A 166 27.25 -11.56 10.26
N SER A 167 27.35 -12.70 9.56
CA SER A 167 28.24 -12.89 8.40
C SER A 167 27.63 -12.49 7.05
N LEU A 168 26.33 -12.16 7.01
CA LEU A 168 25.80 -11.40 5.89
C LEU A 168 26.40 -10.01 5.99
N SER A 169 27.02 -9.52 4.91
CA SER A 169 27.34 -8.09 4.85
C SER A 169 26.06 -7.29 5.17
N ARG A 170 26.17 -6.15 5.86
CA ARG A 170 25.01 -5.25 6.09
C ARG A 170 24.19 -5.01 4.82
N GLN A 171 24.87 -5.05 3.67
CA GLN A 171 24.28 -4.94 2.35
C GLN A 171 23.44 -6.16 1.98
N GLN A 172 23.89 -7.40 2.22
CA GLN A 172 23.12 -8.63 1.97
C GLN A 172 21.97 -8.83 2.96
N GLN A 173 22.13 -8.46 4.24
CA GLN A 173 21.01 -8.41 5.19
C GLN A 173 19.95 -7.42 4.71
N ARG A 174 20.36 -6.20 4.34
CA ARG A 174 19.48 -5.23 3.72
C ARG A 174 18.85 -5.79 2.45
N THR A 175 19.57 -6.50 1.59
CA THR A 175 18.99 -7.07 0.36
C THR A 175 17.89 -8.09 0.65
N LEU A 176 18.08 -8.96 1.64
CA LEU A 176 17.07 -9.95 2.06
C LEU A 176 15.88 -9.30 2.78
N GLU A 177 16.12 -8.38 3.71
CA GLU A 177 15.08 -7.59 4.38
C GLU A 177 14.31 -6.75 3.36
N THR A 178 15.00 -6.14 2.41
CA THR A 178 14.41 -5.36 1.31
C THR A 178 13.61 -6.26 0.37
N ALA A 179 14.07 -7.48 0.07
CA ALA A 179 13.35 -8.43 -0.76
C ALA A 179 12.06 -8.95 -0.08
N LEU A 180 12.15 -9.34 1.20
CA LEU A 180 10.98 -9.72 2.01
C LEU A 180 10.02 -8.55 2.24
N TRP A 181 10.56 -7.34 2.38
CA TRP A 181 9.77 -6.12 2.43
C TRP A 181 9.03 -5.90 1.11
N PHE A 182 9.71 -5.98 -0.04
CA PHE A 182 9.11 -5.90 -1.38
C PHE A 182 8.02 -6.95 -1.62
N GLU A 183 8.15 -8.17 -1.08
CA GLU A 183 7.11 -9.19 -1.17
C GLU A 183 5.84 -8.84 -0.39
N ASN A 184 5.98 -8.10 0.71
CA ASN A 184 4.88 -7.70 1.60
C ASN A 184 4.27 -6.33 1.24
N VAL A 185 4.96 -5.48 0.48
CA VAL A 185 4.43 -4.17 0.04
C VAL A 185 3.07 -4.33 -0.64
N PRO A 186 2.87 -5.22 -1.64
CA PRO A 186 1.59 -5.31 -2.34
C PRO A 186 0.40 -5.62 -1.43
N ALA A 187 0.54 -6.66 -0.61
CA ALA A 187 -0.51 -7.06 0.33
C ALA A 187 -0.78 -6.00 1.41
N THR A 188 0.18 -5.10 1.68
CA THR A 188 0.00 -3.99 2.63
C THR A 188 -0.71 -2.81 1.97
N ILE A 189 -0.34 -2.46 0.73
CA ILE A 189 -1.03 -1.44 -0.05
C ILE A 189 -2.50 -1.81 -0.27
N ASP A 190 -2.79 -3.07 -0.58
CA ASP A 190 -4.17 -3.56 -0.78
C ASP A 190 -5.04 -3.49 0.49
N ARG A 191 -4.42 -3.51 1.68
CA ARG A 191 -5.11 -3.41 2.98
C ARG A 191 -5.30 -1.97 3.45
N LEU A 192 -4.54 -1.03 2.90
CA LEU A 192 -4.60 0.37 3.33
C LEU A 192 -5.82 1.07 2.74
N PRO A 193 -6.47 1.98 3.50
CA PRO A 193 -7.51 2.86 2.99
C PRO A 193 -7.05 3.62 1.75
N VAL A 194 -7.93 3.74 0.75
CA VAL A 194 -7.61 4.48 -0.49
C VAL A 194 -7.19 5.94 -0.20
N PRO A 195 -7.85 6.68 0.71
CA PRO A 195 -7.42 8.03 1.09
C PRO A 195 -6.02 8.10 1.70
N VAL A 196 -5.59 7.06 2.42
CA VAL A 196 -4.25 7.02 3.05
C VAL A 196 -3.16 6.87 1.99
N VAL A 197 -3.33 5.94 1.06
CA VAL A 197 -2.38 5.76 -0.06
C VAL A 197 -2.40 6.98 -0.98
N PHE A 198 -3.57 7.58 -1.22
CA PHE A 198 -3.71 8.84 -1.97
C PHE A 198 -2.84 9.95 -1.36
N CYS A 199 -2.92 10.13 -0.05
CA CYS A 199 -2.10 11.10 0.67
C CYS A 199 -0.61 10.78 0.59
N ALA A 200 -0.24 9.51 0.74
CA ALA A 200 1.16 9.10 0.68
C ALA A 200 1.78 9.37 -0.70
N VAL A 201 1.06 9.07 -1.78
CA VAL A 201 1.50 9.36 -3.15
C VAL A 201 1.73 10.87 -3.36
N HIS A 202 0.79 11.72 -2.91
CA HIS A 202 0.94 13.18 -3.06
C HIS A 202 2.03 13.75 -2.12
N ALA A 203 2.23 13.16 -0.94
CA ALA A 203 3.35 13.50 -0.06
C ALA A 203 4.71 13.15 -0.68
N ILE A 204 4.82 11.98 -1.32
CA ILE A 204 6.03 11.59 -2.07
C ILE A 204 6.30 12.62 -3.19
N LEU A 205 5.27 13.01 -3.95
CA LEU A 205 5.39 14.04 -4.98
C LEU A 205 5.86 15.38 -4.41
N ALA A 206 5.29 15.83 -3.28
CA ALA A 206 5.70 17.05 -2.62
C ALA A 206 7.20 17.03 -2.25
N ALA A 207 7.71 15.89 -1.79
CA ALA A 207 9.11 15.74 -1.38
C ALA A 207 10.10 15.80 -2.56
N VAL A 208 9.70 15.33 -3.75
CA VAL A 208 10.57 15.28 -4.95
C VAL A 208 10.28 16.38 -5.98
N MET A 209 9.26 17.20 -5.75
CA MET A 209 8.74 18.17 -6.72
C MET A 209 9.74 19.22 -7.19
N SER A 210 10.79 19.50 -6.41
CA SER A 210 11.86 20.43 -6.77
C SER A 210 12.76 19.92 -7.89
N GLU A 211 12.84 18.61 -8.06
CA GLU A 211 13.63 17.95 -9.10
C GLU A 211 12.85 17.87 -10.42
N PHE A 212 11.58 18.27 -10.42
CA PHE A 212 10.74 18.20 -11.61
C PHE A 212 11.15 19.28 -12.62
N PRO A 213 11.36 18.92 -13.89
CA PRO A 213 11.52 19.90 -14.94
C PRO A 213 10.22 20.73 -15.10
N THR A 214 10.35 21.90 -15.72
CA THR A 214 9.23 22.79 -16.00
C THR A 214 8.11 22.05 -16.72
N GLY A 215 6.87 22.22 -16.25
CA GLY A 215 5.70 21.56 -16.85
C GLY A 215 5.44 20.12 -16.42
N MET A 216 6.26 19.52 -15.56
CA MET A 216 6.02 18.16 -15.05
C MET A 216 5.19 18.12 -13.76
N LYS A 217 4.95 19.27 -13.15
CA LYS A 217 4.19 19.37 -11.89
C LYS A 217 2.69 19.15 -12.15
N PRO A 218 1.92 18.62 -11.18
CA PRO A 218 0.50 18.35 -11.39
C PRO A 218 -0.28 19.66 -11.51
N LEU A 219 -1.00 19.90 -12.61
CA LEU A 219 -1.85 21.09 -12.75
C LEU A 219 -3.22 20.93 -12.06
N TYR A 220 -3.24 20.48 -10.81
CA TYR A 220 -4.43 20.36 -9.97
C TYR A 220 -4.06 20.41 -8.47
N TYR A 221 -5.04 20.71 -7.62
CA TYR A 221 -4.89 20.53 -6.17
C TYR A 221 -5.42 19.15 -5.73
N PRO A 222 -4.64 18.33 -5.01
CA PRO A 222 -5.20 17.16 -4.34
C PRO A 222 -6.04 17.61 -3.15
N ALA A 223 -7.23 17.06 -3.00
CA ALA A 223 -8.15 17.41 -1.92
C ALA A 223 -8.77 16.17 -1.28
N LEU A 224 -9.02 16.26 0.03
CA LEU A 224 -9.78 15.28 0.78
C LEU A 224 -10.98 15.92 1.44
N ARG A 225 -12.13 15.27 1.30
CA ARG A 225 -13.32 15.54 2.11
C ARG A 225 -13.36 14.57 3.26
N LEU A 226 -13.32 15.11 4.48
CA LEU A 226 -13.36 14.31 5.70
C LEU A 226 -14.81 14.02 6.09
N SER A 227 -14.99 13.18 7.10
CA SER A 227 -16.33 12.84 7.58
C SER A 227 -17.04 14.04 8.23
N ASP A 228 -18.34 14.19 7.95
CA ASP A 228 -19.21 15.15 8.65
C ASP A 228 -19.39 14.84 10.16
N ASN A 229 -18.95 13.65 10.61
CA ASN A 229 -18.97 13.27 12.03
C ASN A 229 -17.68 13.76 12.70
N GLU A 230 -17.80 14.71 13.63
CA GLU A 230 -16.67 15.34 14.34
C GLU A 230 -15.68 14.32 14.95
N ALA A 231 -16.18 13.22 15.53
CA ALA A 231 -15.33 12.20 16.13
C ALA A 231 -14.54 11.41 15.08
N ALA A 232 -15.17 11.14 13.93
CA ALA A 232 -14.50 10.48 12.82
C ALA A 232 -13.53 11.42 12.09
N GLU A 233 -13.91 12.69 11.90
CA GLU A 233 -13.03 13.72 11.34
C GLU A 233 -11.74 13.82 12.14
N GLU A 234 -11.82 13.89 13.47
CA GLU A 234 -10.62 14.02 14.32
C GLU A 234 -9.71 12.78 14.24
N LEU A 235 -10.27 11.57 14.12
CA LEU A 235 -9.46 10.36 13.91
C LEU A 235 -8.78 10.33 12.53
N GLN A 236 -9.49 10.79 11.49
CA GLN A 236 -8.92 10.94 10.14
C GLN A 236 -7.80 11.98 10.14
N LEU A 237 -8.00 13.13 10.80
CA LEU A 237 -6.99 14.17 10.95
C LEU A 237 -5.77 13.67 11.71
N GLN A 238 -5.95 12.92 12.81
CA GLN A 238 -4.83 12.33 13.54
C GLN A 238 -4.01 11.38 12.66
N THR A 239 -4.68 10.55 11.87
CA THR A 239 -4.03 9.64 10.91
C THR A 239 -3.25 10.42 9.85
N LEU A 240 -3.87 11.45 9.26
CA LEU A 240 -3.24 12.32 8.27
C LEU A 240 -2.04 13.09 8.82
N ARG A 241 -2.17 13.66 10.02
CA ARG A 241 -1.10 14.39 10.71
C ARG A 241 0.09 13.48 11.01
N ALA A 242 -0.16 12.23 11.42
CA ALA A 242 0.88 11.22 11.62
C ALA A 242 1.57 10.87 10.29
N LEU A 243 0.78 10.60 9.24
CA LEU A 243 1.32 10.27 7.91
C LEU A 243 2.19 11.40 7.35
N MET A 244 1.72 12.66 7.36
CA MET A 244 2.52 13.79 6.88
C MET A 244 3.80 13.98 7.69
N ARG A 245 3.77 13.71 9.00
CA ARG A 245 4.94 13.80 9.88
C ARG A 245 5.98 12.76 9.50
N ASP A 246 5.53 11.52 9.33
CA ASP A 246 6.41 10.39 9.02
C ASP A 246 6.99 10.54 7.61
N LEU A 247 6.21 11.08 6.66
CA LEU A 247 6.64 11.32 5.28
C LEU A 247 7.41 12.63 5.06
N ASN A 248 7.73 13.37 6.12
CA ASN A 248 8.55 14.57 6.00
C ASN A 248 10.05 14.22 5.99
N PHE A 249 10.66 14.23 4.80
CA PHE A 249 12.08 13.89 4.60
C PHE A 249 13.03 15.12 4.58
N THR A 250 12.53 16.31 4.94
CA THR A 250 13.36 17.52 4.86
C THR A 250 14.52 17.52 5.85
N THR A 251 15.72 17.87 5.37
CA THR A 251 16.93 18.04 6.20
C THR A 251 17.11 19.49 6.69
N VAL A 252 16.27 20.40 6.20
CA VAL A 252 16.37 21.85 6.41
C VAL A 252 15.76 22.22 7.76
N LYS A 253 16.61 22.39 8.78
CA LYS A 253 16.23 22.82 10.14
C LYS A 253 15.69 24.25 10.24
N THR A 254 15.74 25.06 9.17
CA THR A 254 15.44 26.51 9.25
C THR A 254 13.95 26.86 9.23
N CYS A 255 13.04 25.97 8.83
CA CYS A 255 11.60 26.16 9.05
C CYS A 255 11.19 25.67 10.45
N MET A 256 11.83 26.18 11.51
CA MET A 256 11.53 25.83 12.90
C MET A 256 10.09 26.16 13.35
N THR A 257 9.30 26.86 12.53
CA THR A 257 7.92 27.28 12.84
C THR A 257 6.83 26.38 12.26
N LEU A 258 7.14 25.43 11.38
CA LEU A 258 6.15 24.55 10.71
C LEU A 258 6.30 23.09 11.15
N TRP A 259 6.37 22.84 12.46
CA TRP A 259 6.16 21.49 13.01
C TRP A 259 4.70 21.03 12.88
N GLN A 260 3.81 21.92 12.44
CA GLN A 260 2.44 21.60 12.15
C GLN A 260 2.36 20.96 10.76
N THR A 261 1.98 19.69 10.75
CA THR A 261 1.63 18.95 9.52
C THR A 261 0.32 19.42 8.90
N GLU A 262 -0.37 20.32 9.59
CA GLU A 262 -1.59 21.00 9.18
C GLU A 262 -1.40 22.51 9.24
N PHE A 263 -1.73 23.21 8.17
CA PHE A 263 -1.59 24.65 8.06
C PHE A 263 -2.94 25.26 7.69
N GLU A 264 -3.50 26.05 8.59
CA GLU A 264 -4.75 26.76 8.33
C GLU A 264 -4.48 28.04 7.54
N VAL A 265 -5.09 28.18 6.37
CA VAL A 265 -4.90 29.35 5.51
C VAL A 265 -6.05 30.32 5.72
N GLN A 266 -5.79 31.38 6.49
CA GLN A 266 -6.80 32.38 6.81
C GLN A 266 -6.74 33.65 5.95
N ASP A 267 -5.61 33.92 5.29
CA ASP A 267 -5.40 35.15 4.53
C ASP A 267 -4.39 35.01 3.37
N THR A 268 -4.14 36.13 2.69
CA THR A 268 -3.21 36.21 1.57
C THR A 268 -1.75 35.98 1.99
N GLN A 269 -1.39 36.33 3.23
CA GLN A 269 -0.03 36.18 3.73
C GLN A 269 0.31 34.70 3.96
N ALA A 270 -0.66 33.92 4.45
CA ALA A 270 -0.55 32.46 4.53
C ALA A 270 -0.37 31.80 3.15
N ILE A 271 -1.00 32.33 2.09
CA ILE A 271 -0.78 31.85 0.72
C ILE A 271 0.65 32.16 0.25
N GLU A 272 1.17 33.35 0.55
CA GLU A 272 2.57 33.69 0.24
C GLU A 272 3.57 32.77 0.95
N ILE A 273 3.25 32.35 2.19
CA ILE A 273 4.03 31.35 2.91
C ILE A 273 4.00 30.01 2.16
N LEU A 274 2.82 29.53 1.75
CA LEU A 274 2.68 28.29 0.95
C LEU A 274 3.47 28.32 -0.36
N ARG A 275 3.60 29.49 -0.99
CA ARG A 275 4.41 29.67 -2.20
C ARG A 275 5.92 29.53 -1.95
N ARG A 276 6.37 29.73 -0.71
CA ARG A 276 7.79 29.65 -0.31
C ARG A 276 8.16 28.31 0.31
N ILE A 277 7.19 27.56 0.83
CA ILE A 277 7.43 26.22 1.35
C ILE A 277 7.72 25.28 0.20
N SER A 278 8.81 24.53 0.28
CA SER A 278 9.17 23.48 -0.67
C SER A 278 9.55 22.18 0.06
N HIS A 279 9.37 21.04 -0.60
CA HIS A 279 9.75 19.70 -0.14
C HIS A 279 9.04 19.16 1.11
N ILE A 280 8.05 19.87 1.66
CA ILE A 280 7.32 19.47 2.87
C ILE A 280 5.91 19.03 2.48
N PRO A 281 5.52 17.76 2.75
CA PRO A 281 4.13 17.33 2.70
C PRO A 281 3.30 18.09 3.75
N LEU A 282 2.19 18.69 3.32
CA LEU A 282 1.35 19.50 4.19
C LEU A 282 -0.13 19.22 3.96
N LEU A 283 -0.89 19.20 5.06
CA LEU A 283 -2.34 19.39 5.04
C LEU A 283 -2.60 20.89 5.09
N VAL A 284 -3.51 21.37 4.25
CA VAL A 284 -3.89 22.78 4.22
C VAL A 284 -5.39 22.88 4.41
N ARG A 285 -5.80 23.48 5.53
CA ARG A 285 -7.20 23.69 5.87
C ARG A 285 -7.69 25.01 5.27
N VAL A 286 -8.72 24.93 4.42
CA VAL A 286 -9.30 26.06 3.69
C VAL A 286 -10.74 26.29 4.14
N GLU A 287 -10.95 27.29 5.00
CA GLU A 287 -12.26 27.62 5.60
C GLU A 287 -12.80 29.00 5.16
N ARG A 288 -12.11 29.69 4.24
CA ARG A 288 -12.49 31.03 3.79
C ARG A 288 -12.59 31.13 2.27
N ASP A 289 -13.75 31.60 1.79
CA ASP A 289 -14.01 31.90 0.36
C ASP A 289 -12.93 32.78 -0.28
N LYS A 290 -12.39 33.76 0.46
CA LYS A 290 -11.35 34.66 -0.07
C LYS A 290 -10.08 33.87 -0.44
N VAL A 291 -9.70 32.91 0.39
CA VAL A 291 -8.53 32.06 0.19
C VAL A 291 -8.81 31.10 -0.97
N GLN A 292 -9.98 30.44 -0.96
CA GLN A 292 -10.45 29.58 -2.04
C GLN A 292 -10.36 30.26 -3.41
N ARG A 293 -10.83 31.51 -3.52
CA ARG A 293 -10.77 32.29 -4.78
C ARG A 293 -9.34 32.58 -5.22
N ILE A 294 -8.45 32.92 -4.29
CA ILE A 294 -7.05 33.19 -4.63
C ILE A 294 -6.36 31.91 -5.11
N LEU A 295 -6.55 30.79 -4.41
CA LEU A 295 -6.01 29.49 -4.82
C LEU A 295 -6.54 29.08 -6.20
N SER A 296 -7.83 29.31 -6.46
CA SER A 296 -8.47 29.05 -7.74
C SER A 296 -7.87 29.90 -8.86
N LEU A 297 -7.72 31.21 -8.63
CA LEU A 297 -7.12 32.13 -9.60
C LEU A 297 -5.68 31.74 -9.95
N LEU A 298 -4.88 31.39 -8.94
CA LEU A 298 -3.49 30.98 -9.13
C LEU A 298 -3.38 29.72 -10.00
N MET A 299 -4.24 28.72 -9.77
CA MET A 299 -4.25 27.50 -10.57
C MET A 299 -4.78 27.73 -11.98
N GLN A 300 -5.80 28.58 -12.14
CA GLN A 300 -6.31 28.96 -13.45
C GLN A 300 -5.25 29.69 -14.29
N GLN A 301 -4.51 30.62 -13.68
CA GLN A 301 -3.38 31.29 -14.32
C GLN A 301 -2.31 30.29 -14.73
N ALA A 302 -1.90 29.39 -13.82
CA ALA A 302 -0.94 28.33 -14.16
C ALA A 302 -1.41 27.48 -15.35
N ARG A 303 -2.70 27.11 -15.42
CA ARG A 303 -3.26 26.37 -16.55
C ARG A 303 -3.35 27.19 -17.84
N GLY A 304 -3.70 28.48 -17.75
CA GLY A 304 -3.80 29.39 -18.88
C GLY A 304 -2.44 29.74 -19.50
N ASP A 305 -1.42 29.87 -18.66
CA ASP A 305 -0.04 30.16 -19.06
C ASP A 305 0.69 28.92 -19.62
N ALA A 306 0.07 27.73 -19.56
CA ALA A 306 0.57 26.49 -20.15
C ALA A 306 0.51 26.52 -21.68
N THR A 307 1.18 27.49 -22.29
CA THR A 307 1.45 27.51 -23.73
C THR A 307 2.44 26.39 -24.03
N TYR A 308 2.06 25.45 -24.88
CA TYR A 308 2.82 24.22 -25.19
C TYR A 308 2.89 23.18 -24.06
N GLY A 309 1.97 23.22 -23.09
CA GLY A 309 1.83 22.14 -22.09
C GLY A 309 2.81 22.18 -20.93
N HIS A 310 3.50 23.31 -20.72
CA HIS A 310 4.45 23.47 -19.62
C HIS A 310 4.14 24.71 -18.81
N SER A 311 3.73 24.53 -17.57
CA SER A 311 3.56 25.61 -16.60
C SER A 311 4.03 25.18 -15.21
N ASP A 312 4.48 26.15 -14.42
CA ASP A 312 4.87 25.92 -13.04
C ASP A 312 3.65 25.83 -12.14
N TYR A 313 3.71 24.88 -11.19
CA TYR A 313 2.74 24.81 -10.12
C TYR A 313 2.73 26.14 -9.34
N PRO A 314 1.55 26.68 -9.00
CA PRO A 314 1.45 28.00 -8.39
C PRO A 314 2.03 28.09 -6.96
N LEU A 315 2.20 26.95 -6.28
CA LEU A 315 2.75 26.85 -4.93
C LEU A 315 4.13 26.18 -4.93
N GLY A 316 4.91 26.38 -3.85
CA GLY A 316 6.25 25.78 -3.73
C GLY A 316 6.22 24.30 -3.33
N THR A 317 5.08 23.81 -2.84
CA THR A 317 4.82 22.43 -2.44
C THR A 317 3.48 21.96 -2.99
N LEU A 318 3.17 20.67 -2.84
CA LEU A 318 1.90 20.05 -3.21
C LEU A 318 1.08 19.74 -1.94
N PRO A 319 0.33 20.73 -1.40
CA PRO A 319 -0.46 20.50 -0.20
C PRO A 319 -1.71 19.70 -0.53
N ILE A 320 -2.13 18.86 0.42
CA ILE A 320 -3.44 18.20 0.39
C ILE A 320 -4.44 19.16 1.04
N LEU A 321 -5.41 19.63 0.25
CA LEU A 321 -6.41 20.56 0.73
C LEU A 321 -7.53 19.82 1.48
N ILE A 322 -7.91 20.35 2.64
CA ILE A 322 -9.03 19.91 3.46
C ILE A 322 -9.89 21.12 3.88
N GLY A 323 -11.05 20.86 4.46
CA GLY A 323 -11.95 21.89 4.98
C GLY A 323 -13.13 22.18 4.08
N SER A 324 -13.96 23.15 4.49
CA SER A 324 -15.30 23.34 3.92
C SER A 324 -15.36 24.23 2.67
N THR A 325 -14.28 24.95 2.35
CA THR A 325 -14.26 25.94 1.24
C THR A 325 -13.17 25.62 0.21
N LEU A 326 -13.26 24.45 -0.40
CA LEU A 326 -12.25 23.98 -1.35
C LEU A 326 -12.39 24.64 -2.74
N PRO A 327 -11.31 24.72 -3.55
CA PRO A 327 -11.38 25.19 -4.93
C PRO A 327 -12.37 24.36 -5.77
N PRO A 328 -12.87 24.89 -6.91
CA PRO A 328 -13.81 24.16 -7.77
C PRO A 328 -13.21 22.86 -8.30
N ASP A 329 -14.04 21.83 -8.51
CA ASP A 329 -13.62 20.50 -8.99
C ASP A 329 -12.82 20.52 -10.29
N SER A 330 -13.08 21.48 -11.17
CA SER A 330 -12.30 21.64 -12.38
C SER A 330 -10.80 21.83 -12.10
N LEU A 331 -10.43 22.40 -10.95
CA LEU A 331 -9.05 22.73 -10.55
C LEU A 331 -8.45 21.75 -9.54
N ARG A 332 -9.20 20.76 -9.07
CA ARG A 332 -8.76 19.81 -8.04
C ARG A 332 -9.03 18.36 -8.43
N PHE A 333 -8.54 17.45 -7.60
CA PHE A 333 -8.94 16.05 -7.58
C PHE A 333 -9.33 15.72 -6.14
N THR A 334 -10.61 15.44 -5.91
CA THR A 334 -11.19 15.30 -4.57
C THR A 334 -11.55 13.85 -4.32
N LEU A 335 -11.22 13.34 -3.13
CA LEU A 335 -11.66 12.02 -2.69
C LEU A 335 -12.40 12.16 -1.35
N ASP A 336 -13.56 11.51 -1.23
CA ASP A 336 -14.29 11.42 0.04
C ASP A 336 -13.69 10.32 0.92
N TRP A 337 -13.41 10.62 2.19
CA TRP A 337 -12.95 9.66 3.19
C TRP A 337 -14.08 9.30 4.17
N PRO A 338 -14.65 8.08 4.09
CA PRO A 338 -15.69 7.64 5.02
C PRO A 338 -15.15 7.34 6.43
N ALA A 339 -16.04 7.43 7.43
CA ALA A 339 -15.72 7.42 8.87
C ALA A 339 -15.06 6.15 9.46
N PHE A 340 -14.90 5.06 8.69
CA PHE A 340 -14.56 3.73 9.23
C PHE A 340 -13.34 3.04 8.61
N GLU A 341 -12.52 3.78 7.87
CA GLU A 341 -11.27 3.24 7.30
C GLU A 341 -10.06 3.71 8.12
N ALA A 342 -9.69 2.96 9.17
CA ALA A 342 -8.50 3.24 9.97
C ALA A 342 -7.38 2.25 9.63
N PRO A 343 -6.17 2.72 9.27
CA PRO A 343 -5.04 1.84 8.98
C PRO A 343 -4.46 1.23 10.28
N GLY A 344 -3.93 0.01 10.18
CA GLY A 344 -3.08 -0.53 11.24
C GLY A 344 -1.75 0.22 11.31
N SER A 345 -1.20 0.43 12.52
CA SER A 345 0.06 1.18 12.70
C SER A 345 1.26 0.56 11.96
N GLY A 346 1.25 -0.76 11.75
CA GLY A 346 2.28 -1.46 10.97
C GLY A 346 2.17 -1.24 9.46
N ASP A 347 0.98 -0.96 8.95
CA ASP A 347 0.76 -0.76 7.51
C ASP A 347 1.23 0.63 7.06
N LEU A 348 1.18 1.64 7.93
CA LEU A 348 1.72 2.99 7.67
C LEU A 348 3.25 3.02 7.54
N ALA A 349 3.97 2.16 8.29
CA ALA A 349 5.42 2.09 8.23
C ALA A 349 5.93 1.70 6.83
N VAL A 350 5.17 0.86 6.12
CA VAL A 350 5.50 0.46 4.74
C VAL A 350 5.49 1.65 3.79
N LEU A 351 4.52 2.56 3.91
CA LEU A 351 4.47 3.78 3.09
C LEU A 351 5.67 4.69 3.33
N HIS A 352 6.10 4.82 4.58
CA HIS A 352 7.29 5.58 4.93
C HIS A 352 8.57 4.98 4.33
N ASP A 353 8.72 3.66 4.36
CA ASP A 353 9.86 2.99 3.74
C ASP A 353 9.84 3.10 2.21
N VAL A 354 8.66 3.01 1.58
CA VAL A 354 8.49 3.27 0.13
C VAL A 354 8.97 4.69 -0.19
N ALA A 355 8.48 5.68 0.56
CA ALA A 355 8.83 7.06 0.32
C ALA A 355 10.34 7.32 0.49
N LYS A 356 11.00 6.69 1.48
CA LYS A 356 12.47 6.75 1.61
C LYS A 356 13.19 6.24 0.36
N VAL A 357 12.74 5.11 -0.19
CA VAL A 357 13.34 4.53 -1.41
C VAL A 357 13.17 5.49 -2.59
N ILE A 358 11.97 6.07 -2.76
CA ILE A 358 11.70 7.03 -3.83
C ILE A 358 12.55 8.30 -3.69
N VAL A 359 12.61 8.89 -2.49
CA VAL A 359 13.43 10.09 -2.23
C VAL A 359 14.92 9.81 -2.45
N ALA A 360 15.41 8.63 -2.07
CA ALA A 360 16.78 8.20 -2.33
C ALA A 360 17.06 8.02 -3.85
N GLN A 361 16.04 7.63 -4.62
CA GLN A 361 16.12 7.44 -6.09
C GLN A 361 15.41 8.56 -6.87
N ARG A 362 15.32 9.78 -6.33
CA ARG A 362 14.49 10.86 -6.89
C ARG A 362 14.76 11.18 -8.36
N GLU A 363 16.02 11.22 -8.79
CA GLU A 363 16.36 11.47 -10.21
C GLU A 363 15.83 10.37 -11.14
N ARG A 364 15.95 9.10 -10.71
CA ARG A 364 15.41 7.96 -11.43
C ARG A 364 13.88 8.03 -11.46
N PHE A 365 13.24 8.41 -10.35
CA PHE A 365 11.80 8.62 -10.27
C PHE A 365 11.31 9.68 -11.26
N VAL A 366 11.95 10.85 -11.30
CA VAL A 366 11.59 11.92 -12.25
C VAL A 366 11.69 11.41 -13.69
N ARG A 367 12.76 10.69 -14.04
CA ARG A 367 12.93 10.11 -15.37
C ARG A 367 11.85 9.08 -15.72
N CYS A 368 11.54 8.17 -14.80
CA CYS A 368 10.47 7.19 -14.98
C CYS A 368 9.11 7.88 -15.14
N LEU A 369 8.79 8.88 -14.30
CA LEU A 369 7.55 9.65 -14.41
C LEU A 369 7.43 10.37 -15.75
N ALA A 370 8.50 11.04 -16.22
CA ALA A 370 8.52 11.68 -17.53
C ALA A 370 8.26 10.69 -18.67
N TRP A 371 8.88 9.50 -18.60
CA TRP A 371 8.67 8.43 -19.55
C TRP A 371 7.23 7.92 -19.55
N GLN A 372 6.66 7.66 -18.37
CA GLN A 372 5.26 7.22 -18.21
C GLN A 372 4.27 8.26 -18.75
N MET A 373 4.51 9.55 -18.49
CA MET A 373 3.70 10.66 -18.99
C MET A 373 3.78 10.81 -20.52
N THR A 374 4.93 10.50 -21.12
CA THR A 374 5.12 10.59 -22.59
C THR A 374 4.43 9.43 -23.32
N ASN A 375 4.41 8.25 -22.70
CA ASN A 375 3.81 7.05 -23.29
C ASN A 375 2.30 6.96 -23.10
N ARG A 376 1.72 7.80 -22.24
CA ARG A 376 0.27 7.91 -22.05
C ARG A 376 -0.22 9.12 -22.81
N THR A 377 -1.00 8.91 -23.86
CA THR A 377 -1.63 9.99 -24.60
C THR A 377 -2.77 10.60 -23.79
N VAL A 378 -2.83 11.93 -23.76
CA VAL A 378 -4.03 12.65 -23.30
C VAL A 378 -5.14 12.41 -24.32
N GLY A 379 -6.10 11.56 -23.95
CA GLY A 379 -7.25 11.17 -24.76
C GLY A 379 -8.57 11.65 -24.15
N VAL A 380 -9.58 10.77 -24.12
CA VAL A 380 -10.90 11.01 -23.49
C VAL A 380 -10.81 11.08 -21.95
N GLU A 381 -9.74 10.56 -21.37
CA GLU A 381 -9.52 10.54 -19.92
C GLU A 381 -8.98 11.88 -19.38
N GLY A 382 -9.45 12.29 -18.19
CA GLY A 382 -9.00 13.52 -17.54
C GLY A 382 -7.51 13.53 -17.17
N PHE A 383 -6.87 14.70 -17.24
CA PHE A 383 -5.44 14.88 -16.96
C PHE A 383 -5.00 14.31 -15.60
N GLN A 384 -5.83 14.46 -14.57
CA GLN A 384 -5.56 13.95 -13.22
C GLN A 384 -5.38 12.43 -13.21
N LYS A 385 -6.17 11.71 -14.01
CA LYS A 385 -6.09 10.25 -14.15
C LYS A 385 -4.75 9.83 -14.75
N ILE A 386 -4.37 10.46 -15.86
CA ILE A 386 -3.10 10.19 -16.53
C ILE A 386 -1.93 10.50 -15.59
N TYR A 387 -1.98 11.63 -14.89
CA TYR A 387 -0.93 12.05 -13.98
C TYR A 387 -0.73 11.05 -12.83
N ILE A 388 -1.78 10.76 -12.05
CA ILE A 388 -1.70 9.84 -10.90
C ILE A 388 -1.30 8.44 -11.35
N MET A 389 -1.85 7.93 -12.45
CA MET A 389 -1.46 6.62 -12.98
C MET A 389 0.01 6.57 -13.42
N SER A 390 0.55 7.67 -13.96
CA SER A 390 1.96 7.77 -14.35
C SER A 390 2.88 7.79 -13.13
N VAL A 391 2.47 8.50 -12.08
CA VAL A 391 3.16 8.52 -10.78
C VAL A 391 3.19 7.13 -10.17
N CYS A 392 2.05 6.45 -10.12
CA CYS A 392 1.95 5.11 -9.55
C CYS A 392 2.79 4.09 -10.32
N ALA A 393 2.78 4.16 -11.65
CA ALA A 393 3.63 3.32 -12.49
C ALA A 393 5.13 3.60 -12.28
N ALA A 394 5.52 4.87 -12.09
CA ALA A 394 6.91 5.22 -11.78
C ALA A 394 7.34 4.76 -10.39
N ILE A 395 6.44 4.76 -9.39
CA ILE A 395 6.69 4.17 -8.07
C ILE A 395 6.93 2.66 -8.22
N ASP A 396 6.01 1.94 -8.89
CA ASP A 396 6.13 0.49 -9.11
C ASP A 396 7.44 0.12 -9.83
N GLU A 397 7.87 0.92 -10.81
CA GLU A 397 9.12 0.71 -11.55
C GLU A 397 10.38 0.86 -10.66
N ILE A 398 10.35 1.74 -9.66
CA ILE A 398 11.44 1.85 -8.68
C ILE A 398 11.42 0.71 -7.69
N LEU A 399 10.23 0.28 -7.26
CA LEU A 399 10.08 -0.81 -6.31
C LEU A 399 10.41 -2.18 -6.93
N GLY A 400 10.48 -2.28 -8.26
CA GLY A 400 11.18 -3.38 -8.93
C GLY A 400 10.34 -4.64 -9.16
N SER A 401 9.03 -4.51 -9.36
CA SER A 401 8.14 -5.66 -9.58
C SER A 401 7.34 -5.52 -10.88
N GLU A 402 7.83 -6.14 -11.96
CA GLU A 402 7.08 -6.25 -13.23
C GLU A 402 5.76 -7.02 -13.05
N THR A 403 5.72 -7.95 -12.09
CA THR A 403 4.62 -8.92 -11.88
C THR A 403 3.61 -8.53 -10.80
N LYS A 404 3.96 -7.62 -9.88
CA LYS A 404 3.07 -7.10 -8.83
C LYS A 404 3.20 -5.58 -8.85
N ARG A 405 2.26 -4.87 -9.48
CA ARG A 405 2.24 -3.41 -9.60
C ARG A 405 1.25 -2.80 -8.59
N PRO A 406 1.56 -2.75 -7.29
CA PRO A 406 0.59 -2.43 -6.25
C PRO A 406 0.05 -1.01 -6.35
N PHE A 407 0.88 -0.03 -6.68
CA PHE A 407 0.40 1.35 -6.80
C PHE A 407 -0.43 1.54 -8.06
N SER A 408 -0.06 0.91 -9.18
CA SER A 408 -0.88 0.96 -10.40
C SER A 408 -2.22 0.23 -10.22
N HIS A 409 -2.23 -0.89 -9.49
CA HIS A 409 -3.46 -1.62 -9.15
C HIS A 409 -4.35 -0.78 -8.23
N TRP A 410 -3.78 -0.22 -7.16
CA TRP A 410 -4.44 0.71 -6.26
C TRP A 410 -5.02 1.91 -7.02
N ALA A 411 -4.28 2.50 -7.96
CA ALA A 411 -4.74 3.66 -8.72
C ALA A 411 -5.96 3.33 -9.60
N ASN A 412 -6.05 2.12 -10.15
CA ASN A 412 -7.28 1.68 -10.83
C ASN A 412 -8.47 1.61 -9.85
N GLY A 413 -8.25 1.09 -8.64
CA GLY A 413 -9.25 1.08 -7.57
C GLY A 413 -9.66 2.49 -7.14
N LEU A 414 -8.72 3.42 -7.02
CA LEU A 414 -8.97 4.84 -6.73
C LEU A 414 -9.93 5.44 -7.76
N PHE A 415 -9.69 5.25 -9.06
CA PHE A 415 -10.55 5.83 -10.09
C PHE A 415 -11.92 5.18 -10.14
N ALA A 416 -12.02 3.87 -9.93
CA ALA A 416 -13.31 3.19 -9.80
C ALA A 416 -14.11 3.73 -8.60
N GLN A 417 -13.46 3.93 -7.46
CA GLN A 417 -14.08 4.53 -6.27
C GLN A 417 -14.50 5.99 -6.52
N HIS A 418 -13.66 6.77 -7.19
CA HIS A 418 -13.96 8.16 -7.52
C HIS A 418 -15.15 8.27 -8.49
N GLU A 419 -15.20 7.44 -9.54
CA GLU A 419 -16.34 7.37 -10.46
C GLU A 419 -17.64 6.97 -9.75
N MET A 420 -17.56 6.03 -8.80
CA MET A 420 -18.68 5.67 -7.94
C MET A 420 -19.14 6.85 -7.08
N GLN A 421 -18.21 7.57 -6.43
CA GLN A 421 -18.51 8.76 -5.62
C GLN A 421 -19.16 9.88 -6.45
N GLN A 422 -18.69 10.10 -7.68
CA GLN A 422 -19.29 11.07 -8.59
C GLN A 422 -20.70 10.67 -9.02
N THR A 423 -20.92 9.37 -9.26
CA THR A 423 -22.25 8.84 -9.61
C THR A 423 -23.22 9.02 -8.44
N GLU A 424 -22.82 8.63 -7.22
CA GLU A 424 -23.62 8.82 -6.01
C GLU A 424 -23.93 10.29 -5.74
N GLN A 425 -22.97 11.19 -6.00
CA GLN A 425 -23.18 12.63 -5.87
C GLN A 425 -24.20 13.14 -6.89
N LEU A 426 -24.09 12.72 -8.15
CA LEU A 426 -25.01 13.13 -9.21
C LEU A 426 -26.43 12.64 -8.92
N GLU A 427 -26.61 11.38 -8.51
CA GLU A 427 -27.90 10.84 -8.09
C GLU A 427 -28.49 11.63 -6.92
N ARG A 428 -27.66 12.03 -5.94
CA ARG A 428 -28.08 12.88 -4.83
C ARG A 428 -28.53 14.25 -5.32
N PHE A 429 -27.82 14.85 -6.28
CA PHE A 429 -28.19 16.12 -6.88
C PHE A 429 -29.49 16.03 -7.66
N ASP A 430 -29.69 14.99 -8.46
CA ASP A 430 -30.93 14.79 -9.20
C ASP A 430 -32.12 14.59 -8.26
N ARG A 431 -31.94 13.83 -7.18
CA ARG A 431 -32.94 13.73 -6.12
C ARG A 431 -33.23 15.07 -5.46
N ALA A 432 -32.21 15.87 -5.18
CA ALA A 432 -32.37 17.21 -4.63
C ALA A 432 -33.12 18.14 -5.60
N VAL A 433 -32.90 18.02 -6.92
CA VAL A 433 -33.67 18.76 -7.93
C VAL A 433 -35.15 18.37 -7.89
N GLN A 434 -35.48 17.09 -7.70
CA GLN A 434 -36.87 16.66 -7.56
C GLN A 434 -37.51 17.18 -6.27
N LEU A 435 -36.77 17.15 -5.16
CA LEU A 435 -37.22 17.71 -3.89
C LEU A 435 -37.39 19.22 -3.95
N LEU A 436 -36.52 19.93 -4.68
CA LEU A 436 -36.72 21.35 -4.96
C LEU A 436 -38.11 21.53 -5.57
N ARG A 437 -38.44 20.85 -6.67
CA ARG A 437 -39.74 21.02 -7.35
C ARG A 437 -40.97 20.79 -6.46
N ASP A 438 -40.85 20.05 -5.36
CA ASP A 438 -41.92 19.89 -4.38
C ASP A 438 -42.09 21.16 -3.52
N ARG A 439 -43.24 21.80 -3.66
CA ARG A 439 -43.62 23.00 -2.91
C ARG A 439 -43.60 22.80 -1.40
N ALA A 440 -43.90 21.59 -0.91
CA ALA A 440 -43.84 21.26 0.52
C ALA A 440 -42.41 21.32 1.09
N CYS A 441 -41.39 21.29 0.24
CA CYS A 441 -39.98 21.31 0.64
C CYS A 441 -39.53 22.69 1.12
N TRP A 442 -40.19 23.78 0.69
CA TRP A 442 -39.70 25.15 0.92
C TRP A 442 -40.75 26.19 1.32
N ASP A 443 -42.06 25.95 1.11
CA ASP A 443 -43.11 26.95 1.40
C ASP A 443 -43.07 27.46 2.85
N ASP A 444 -42.75 26.59 3.81
CA ASP A 444 -42.73 26.92 5.25
C ASP A 444 -41.47 27.68 5.70
N VAL A 445 -40.41 27.67 4.88
CA VAL A 445 -39.13 28.37 5.16
C VAL A 445 -38.96 29.64 4.33
N VAL A 446 -39.90 29.97 3.44
CA VAL A 446 -39.86 31.17 2.60
C VAL A 446 -40.79 32.26 3.15
N ALA A 447 -40.22 33.39 3.55
CA ALA A 447 -40.96 34.55 4.01
C ALA A 447 -41.56 35.38 2.85
N PRO A 448 -42.66 36.13 3.06
CA PRO A 448 -43.25 37.01 2.04
C PRO A 448 -42.31 38.13 1.57
N SER A 449 -41.39 38.57 2.43
CA SER A 449 -40.39 39.58 2.09
C SER A 449 -39.17 39.48 3.01
N ALA A 450 -38.05 40.09 2.62
CA ALA A 450 -36.83 40.12 3.44
C ALA A 450 -37.06 40.75 4.83
N LYS A 451 -38.02 41.66 4.97
CA LYS A 451 -38.33 42.33 6.25
C LYS A 451 -39.13 41.43 7.21
N GLU A 452 -39.79 40.43 6.66
CA GLU A 452 -40.69 39.51 7.39
C GLU A 452 -40.01 38.18 7.72
N MET A 453 -38.71 38.05 7.48
CA MET A 453 -37.96 36.85 7.85
C MET A 453 -37.96 36.66 9.38
N GLY A 454 -38.46 35.51 9.82
CA GLY A 454 -38.43 35.07 11.22
C GLY A 454 -37.27 34.09 11.49
N ALA A 455 -37.18 33.60 12.73
CA ALA A 455 -36.12 32.67 13.14
C ALA A 455 -36.10 31.32 12.38
N GLY A 456 -37.22 30.92 11.75
CA GLY A 456 -37.33 29.72 10.93
C GLY A 456 -37.24 29.96 9.42
N SER A 457 -37.16 31.22 8.97
CA SER A 457 -37.11 31.56 7.55
C SER A 457 -35.69 31.40 7.01
N LEU A 458 -35.54 30.64 5.92
CA LEU A 458 -34.28 30.48 5.20
C LEU A 458 -34.23 31.33 3.92
N ALA A 459 -35.39 31.70 3.38
CA ALA A 459 -35.45 32.53 2.18
C ALA A 459 -36.62 33.50 2.22
N PHE A 460 -36.71 34.35 1.21
CA PHE A 460 -37.82 35.26 1.02
C PHE A 460 -38.16 35.45 -0.45
N TRP A 461 -39.40 35.84 -0.72
CA TRP A 461 -39.83 36.25 -2.05
C TRP A 461 -39.16 37.57 -2.47
N TYR A 462 -38.51 37.54 -3.63
CA TYR A 462 -37.80 38.66 -4.21
C TYR A 462 -38.33 38.96 -5.61
N LYS A 463 -38.73 40.22 -5.84
CA LYS A 463 -39.06 40.71 -7.18
C LYS A 463 -37.85 41.43 -7.76
N GLY A 464 -37.25 40.83 -8.79
CA GLY A 464 -36.09 41.41 -9.46
C GLY A 464 -36.42 42.66 -10.28
N LYS A 465 -35.39 43.35 -10.79
CA LYS A 465 -35.55 44.51 -11.69
C LYS A 465 -36.27 44.19 -13.01
N MET A 466 -36.33 42.92 -13.38
CA MET A 466 -37.00 42.39 -14.59
C MET A 466 -38.42 41.86 -14.29
N GLU A 467 -39.00 42.22 -13.14
CA GLU A 467 -40.31 41.76 -12.63
C GLU A 467 -40.49 40.25 -12.41
N GLN A 468 -39.49 39.41 -12.70
CA GLN A 468 -39.51 38.00 -12.34
C GLN A 468 -39.54 37.82 -10.82
N HIS A 469 -40.48 36.98 -10.37
CA HIS A 469 -40.56 36.51 -9.00
C HIS A 469 -39.52 35.40 -8.80
N CYS A 470 -38.68 35.56 -7.79
CA CYS A 470 -37.68 34.58 -7.41
C CYS A 470 -37.73 34.36 -5.90
N ILE A 471 -37.24 33.20 -5.47
CA ILE A 471 -36.96 32.94 -4.06
C ILE A 471 -35.47 33.19 -3.84
N ALA A 472 -35.15 34.03 -2.86
CA ALA A 472 -33.80 34.43 -2.55
C ALA A 472 -33.30 33.72 -1.28
N PHE A 473 -32.29 32.85 -1.43
CA PHE A 473 -31.57 32.24 -0.32
C PHE A 473 -30.23 32.93 -0.14
N GLU A 474 -29.90 33.38 1.07
CA GLU A 474 -28.56 33.93 1.33
C GLU A 474 -27.50 32.85 1.09
N LEU A 475 -26.51 33.17 0.25
CA LEU A 475 -25.58 32.19 -0.29
C LEU A 475 -24.70 31.53 0.77
N LYS A 476 -24.33 32.27 1.83
CA LYS A 476 -23.33 31.83 2.82
C LYS A 476 -23.91 31.09 4.02
N ASP A 477 -25.19 31.26 4.31
CA ASP A 477 -25.80 30.70 5.52
C ASP A 477 -27.09 29.96 5.17
N SER A 478 -28.10 30.69 4.69
CA SER A 478 -29.42 30.10 4.51
C SER A 478 -29.48 29.05 3.40
N PHE A 479 -28.75 29.23 2.30
CA PHE A 479 -28.72 28.24 1.23
C PHE A 479 -28.07 26.92 1.69
N PRO A 480 -26.84 26.88 2.25
CA PRO A 480 -26.28 25.65 2.83
C PRO A 480 -27.20 24.97 3.86
N ARG A 481 -27.86 25.73 4.75
CA ARG A 481 -28.83 25.18 5.70
C ARG A 481 -30.04 24.55 5.02
N PHE A 482 -30.52 25.15 3.93
CA PHE A 482 -31.61 24.59 3.15
C PHE A 482 -31.20 23.29 2.46
N LEU A 483 -29.98 23.20 1.91
CA LEU A 483 -29.44 21.97 1.32
C LEU A 483 -29.45 20.80 2.32
N GLU A 484 -28.97 21.06 3.53
CA GLU A 484 -28.86 20.06 4.59
C GLU A 484 -30.24 19.66 5.15
N SER A 485 -31.04 20.65 5.55
CA SER A 485 -32.30 20.38 6.25
C SER A 485 -33.45 19.91 5.36
N ARG A 486 -33.44 20.24 4.06
CA ARG A 486 -34.57 19.97 3.16
C ARG A 486 -34.22 19.08 1.98
N LEU A 487 -32.99 19.15 1.48
CA LEU A 487 -32.58 18.40 0.29
C LEU A 487 -31.70 17.19 0.60
N GLY A 488 -31.34 16.98 1.88
CA GLY A 488 -30.50 15.85 2.30
C GLY A 488 -29.09 15.90 1.69
N MET A 489 -28.58 17.10 1.40
CA MET A 489 -27.25 17.32 0.84
C MET A 489 -26.28 17.86 1.88
N ARG A 490 -24.97 17.77 1.61
CA ARG A 490 -23.96 18.38 2.49
C ARG A 490 -23.95 19.88 2.27
N ARG A 491 -23.58 20.66 3.29
CA ARG A 491 -23.39 22.12 3.14
C ARG A 491 -22.34 22.46 2.08
N GLU A 492 -21.32 21.62 1.98
CA GLU A 492 -20.18 21.73 1.07
C GLU A 492 -20.56 21.51 -0.39
N ASP A 493 -21.66 20.79 -0.66
CA ASP A 493 -22.18 20.57 -2.01
C ASP A 493 -22.75 21.86 -2.64
N SER A 494 -22.82 22.97 -1.90
CA SER A 494 -23.48 24.22 -2.33
C SER A 494 -22.98 24.80 -3.65
N GLU A 495 -21.67 24.78 -3.93
CA GLU A 495 -21.13 25.29 -5.19
C GLU A 495 -21.35 24.31 -6.36
N GLU A 496 -21.12 23.02 -6.12
CA GLU A 496 -21.27 21.95 -7.12
C GLU A 496 -22.75 21.79 -7.52
N PHE A 497 -23.65 21.79 -6.55
CA PHE A 497 -25.09 21.71 -6.79
C PHE A 497 -25.62 22.92 -7.58
N ARG A 498 -25.16 24.14 -7.27
CA ARG A 498 -25.53 25.32 -8.09
C ARG A 498 -24.99 25.22 -9.51
N SER A 499 -23.82 24.61 -9.70
CA SER A 499 -23.24 24.40 -11.03
C SER A 499 -24.08 23.38 -11.80
N HIS A 500 -24.51 22.31 -11.14
CA HIS A 500 -25.46 21.32 -11.69
C HIS A 500 -26.78 21.97 -12.12
N LEU A 501 -27.39 22.75 -11.25
CA LEU A 501 -28.62 23.51 -11.54
C LEU A 501 -28.46 24.44 -12.74
N LYS A 502 -27.29 25.08 -12.89
CA LYS A 502 -26.97 25.93 -14.04
C LYS A 502 -26.87 25.10 -15.33
N THR A 503 -26.22 23.93 -15.28
CA THR A 503 -26.13 23.01 -16.43
C THR A 503 -27.50 22.52 -16.88
N LEU A 504 -28.41 22.28 -15.93
CA LEU A 504 -29.81 21.93 -16.21
C LEU A 504 -30.67 23.11 -16.68
N GLY A 505 -30.11 24.32 -16.80
CA GLY A 505 -30.85 25.53 -17.16
C GLY A 505 -31.84 26.01 -16.09
N LEU A 506 -31.75 25.46 -14.88
CA LEU A 506 -32.57 25.85 -13.72
C LEU A 506 -31.98 27.05 -12.97
N LEU A 507 -30.79 27.52 -13.33
CA LEU A 507 -30.18 28.69 -12.70
C LEU A 507 -29.52 29.56 -13.76
N GLU A 508 -29.96 30.81 -13.91
CA GLU A 508 -29.32 31.74 -14.86
C GLU A 508 -27.92 32.18 -14.37
N LYS A 509 -27.78 32.40 -13.06
CA LYS A 509 -26.55 32.91 -12.43
C LYS A 509 -26.30 32.24 -11.10
N MET A 510 -25.03 31.97 -10.82
CA MET A 510 -24.58 31.32 -9.58
C MET A 510 -24.93 32.11 -8.31
N SER A 511 -24.98 33.44 -8.40
CA SER A 511 -25.38 34.32 -7.29
C SER A 511 -25.70 35.73 -7.78
N GLN A 512 -26.51 36.48 -7.02
CA GLN A 512 -26.78 37.89 -7.23
C GLN A 512 -26.85 38.66 -5.90
N ASN A 513 -26.38 39.90 -5.91
CA ASN A 513 -26.47 40.78 -4.75
C ASN A 513 -27.91 41.32 -4.58
N VAL A 514 -28.52 41.01 -3.43
CA VAL A 514 -29.88 41.42 -3.04
C VAL A 514 -29.83 41.98 -1.63
N ARG A 515 -30.70 42.95 -1.32
CA ARG A 515 -30.82 43.49 0.04
C ARG A 515 -31.56 42.51 0.93
N GLY A 516 -30.88 41.99 1.95
CA GLY A 516 -31.47 41.11 2.96
C GLY A 516 -32.22 41.89 4.05
N GLN A 517 -32.57 41.19 5.13
CA GLN A 517 -33.38 41.71 6.24
C GLN A 517 -32.80 42.99 6.88
N ASN A 518 -31.47 43.06 7.01
CA ASN A 518 -30.76 44.21 7.58
C ASN A 518 -30.57 45.38 6.60
N GLY A 519 -31.16 45.31 5.40
CA GLY A 519 -31.05 46.31 4.34
C GLY A 519 -29.70 46.35 3.63
N LYS A 520 -28.71 45.53 4.05
CA LYS A 520 -27.41 45.42 3.40
C LYS A 520 -27.50 44.48 2.20
N SER A 521 -26.74 44.82 1.16
CA SER A 521 -26.64 43.99 -0.04
C SER A 521 -25.72 42.80 0.23
N THR A 522 -26.23 41.58 0.08
CA THR A 522 -25.48 40.33 0.24
C THR A 522 -25.75 39.39 -0.94
N ALA A 523 -24.84 38.44 -1.18
CA ALA A 523 -24.98 37.49 -2.29
C ALA A 523 -26.04 36.44 -1.96
N HIS A 524 -26.98 36.23 -2.88
CA HIS A 524 -28.05 35.25 -2.79
C HIS A 524 -28.06 34.32 -3.99
N VAL A 525 -28.54 33.10 -3.78
CA VAL A 525 -29.00 32.22 -4.86
C VAL A 525 -30.45 32.59 -5.17
N LEU A 526 -30.75 32.84 -6.43
CA LEU A 526 -32.09 33.22 -6.87
C LEU A 526 -32.69 32.07 -7.68
N PHE A 527 -33.76 31.50 -7.16
CA PHE A 527 -34.53 30.47 -7.87
C PHE A 527 -35.78 31.10 -8.48
N PRO A 528 -35.89 31.20 -9.82
CA PRO A 528 -37.13 31.62 -10.46
C PRO A 528 -38.30 30.69 -10.15
N VAL A 529 -39.52 31.24 -10.03
CA VAL A 529 -40.74 30.49 -9.69
C VAL A 529 -40.98 29.31 -10.65
N CYS A 530 -40.60 29.45 -11.92
CA CYS A 530 -40.81 28.43 -12.95
C CYS A 530 -40.03 27.12 -12.71
N ILE A 531 -38.97 27.12 -11.89
CA ILE A 531 -38.30 25.87 -11.48
C ILE A 531 -39.26 24.99 -10.69
N TRP A 532 -40.15 25.61 -9.94
CA TRP A 532 -41.05 24.98 -8.98
C TRP A 532 -42.42 24.65 -9.59
N GLU A 533 -42.70 25.11 -10.82
CA GLU A 533 -43.97 24.91 -11.52
C GLU A 533 -43.89 23.90 -12.69
N LYS A 534 -42.69 23.40 -13.04
CA LYS A 534 -42.52 22.42 -14.13
C LYS A 534 -42.65 20.97 -13.61
N THR A 535 -43.82 20.38 -13.75
CA THR A 535 -44.03 18.92 -13.74
C THR A 535 -43.62 18.28 -15.08
N GLU A 536 -43.28 16.99 -15.04
CA GLU A 536 -42.53 16.18 -16.03
C GLU A 536 -42.94 16.20 -17.53
N GLU A 537 -43.95 16.96 -17.98
CA GLU A 537 -44.54 16.81 -19.32
C GLU A 537 -43.74 17.41 -20.51
N HIS A 538 -42.57 18.04 -20.29
CA HIS A 538 -41.87 18.76 -21.38
C HIS A 538 -40.48 18.19 -21.77
N MET A 539 -40.16 16.94 -21.41
CA MET A 539 -38.84 16.33 -21.73
C MET A 539 -38.82 15.49 -23.02
N THR A 540 -39.85 15.54 -23.88
CA THR A 540 -39.82 14.90 -25.20
C THR A 540 -39.62 15.83 -26.38
N GLU A 541 -39.46 17.13 -26.19
CA GLU A 541 -39.16 18.03 -27.30
C GLU A 541 -37.86 18.81 -27.07
N ILE A 542 -36.92 18.54 -27.97
CA ILE A 542 -35.68 19.26 -28.29
C ILE A 542 -34.41 18.72 -27.58
N CYS A 543 -33.99 17.52 -28.01
CA CYS A 543 -32.62 17.30 -28.42
C CYS A 543 -32.54 17.55 -29.93
N ASP A 544 -32.20 18.77 -30.32
CA ASP A 544 -31.55 19.10 -31.60
C ASP A 544 -31.06 20.55 -31.51
N LEU A 545 -29.81 20.71 -31.07
CA LEU A 545 -28.78 21.63 -31.59
C LEU A 545 -27.49 21.58 -30.74
#